data_AF-A0A8D8Y0D0-F1
#
_entry.id   AF-A0A8D8Y0D0-F1
#
_cell.length_a   1.000
_cell.length_b   1.000
_cell.length_c   1.000
_cell.angle_alpha   90.00
_cell.angle_beta   90.00
_cell.angle_gamma   90.00
#
_symmetry.space_group_name_H-M   'P 1'
#
loop_
_entity.id
_entity.type
_entity.pdbx_description
1 polymer ?
#
loop_
_entity_poly.entity_id
_entity_poly.type
_entity_poly.pdbx_seq_one_letter_code
_entity_poly.pdbx_strand_id
1 'polypeptide(L)'
;RDFLKKKFPQLTDKNFANSRDTSFEQHILRETDGRGVDLVLNSLAGEMLFATVRCLAKAGRFLEVGKLDLSDNSPLGMSYLLFESELSSNDCPIFFSSN
;
A
#
# COMPACT_ATOMS: atom_id res chain seq x y z
N ARG A 1 -13.13 -1.36 -10.21
CA ARG A 1 -13.05 0.12 -10.29
C ARG A 1 -14.43 0.78 -10.19
N ASP A 2 -15.35 0.54 -11.12
CA ASP A 2 -16.64 1.28 -11.18
C ASP A 2 -17.52 1.09 -9.93
N PHE A 3 -17.57 -0.12 -9.38
CA PHE A 3 -18.25 -0.39 -8.12
C PHE A 3 -17.72 0.46 -6.95
N LEU A 4 -16.38 0.57 -6.83
CA LEU A 4 -15.74 1.32 -5.74
C LEU A 4 -15.97 2.83 -5.89
N LYS A 5 -15.90 3.35 -7.12
CA LYS A 5 -16.23 4.77 -7.39
C LYS A 5 -17.67 5.12 -7.04
N LYS A 6 -18.60 4.22 -7.34
CA LYS A 6 -20.02 4.41 -6.98
C LYS A 6 -20.22 4.39 -5.46
N LYS A 7 -19.49 3.55 -4.75
CA LYS A 7 -19.60 3.38 -3.29
C LYS A 7 -18.87 4.48 -2.51
N PHE A 8 -17.75 4.98 -3.03
CA PHE A 8 -16.88 5.97 -2.41
C PHE A 8 -16.66 7.13 -3.40
N PRO A 9 -17.57 8.11 -3.46
CA PRO A 9 -17.51 9.20 -4.45
C PRO A 9 -16.31 10.13 -4.28
N GLN A 10 -15.64 10.11 -3.14
CA GLN A 10 -14.38 10.83 -2.90
C GLN A 10 -13.18 10.21 -3.64
N LEU A 11 -13.28 8.96 -4.12
CA LEU A 11 -12.21 8.29 -4.84
C LEU A 11 -12.22 8.70 -6.31
N THR A 12 -11.12 9.33 -6.74
CA THR A 12 -10.89 9.72 -8.14
C THR A 12 -10.08 8.67 -8.86
N ASP A 13 -9.87 8.85 -10.17
CA ASP A 13 -9.06 7.93 -10.97
C ASP A 13 -7.60 7.84 -10.56
N LYS A 14 -7.08 8.90 -9.95
CA LYS A 14 -5.74 8.94 -9.36
C LYS A 14 -5.59 7.93 -8.23
N ASN A 15 -6.69 7.55 -7.58
CA ASN A 15 -6.68 6.60 -6.47
C ASN A 15 -6.68 5.12 -6.90
N PHE A 16 -6.79 4.82 -8.19
CA PHE A 16 -6.87 3.45 -8.71
C PHE A 16 -5.67 3.10 -9.57
N ALA A 17 -4.88 2.13 -9.12
CA ALA A 17 -3.79 1.51 -9.87
C ALA A 17 -4.08 0.03 -10.17
N ASN A 18 -3.29 -0.61 -11.05
CA ASN A 18 -3.43 -2.03 -11.36
C ASN A 18 -2.79 -2.88 -10.24
N SER A 19 -3.52 -3.86 -9.72
CA SER A 19 -3.05 -4.79 -8.67
C SER A 19 -2.47 -6.10 -9.22
N ARG A 20 -2.49 -6.32 -10.54
CA ARG A 20 -2.02 -7.58 -11.17
C ARG A 20 -0.56 -7.53 -11.62
N ASP A 21 0.06 -6.36 -11.55
CA ASP A 21 1.46 -6.14 -11.90
C ASP A 21 2.06 -5.08 -10.97
N THR A 22 3.35 -4.79 -11.12
CA THR A 22 4.06 -3.79 -10.32
C THR A 22 3.88 -2.36 -10.84
N SER A 23 3.00 -2.11 -11.83
CA SER A 23 2.80 -0.77 -12.39
C SER A 23 2.21 0.23 -11.39
N PHE A 24 1.57 -0.27 -10.32
CA PHE A 24 1.10 0.58 -9.23
C PHE A 24 2.22 1.37 -8.56
N GLU A 25 3.45 0.87 -8.54
CA GLU A 25 4.59 1.56 -7.94
C GLU A 25 4.83 2.91 -8.63
N GLN A 26 4.93 2.88 -9.95
CA GLN A 26 5.12 4.10 -10.74
C GLN A 26 3.92 5.04 -10.65
N HIS A 27 2.71 4.48 -10.60
CA HIS A 27 1.48 5.27 -10.45
C HIS A 27 1.47 6.02 -9.11
N ILE A 28 1.73 5.32 -8.01
CA ILE A 28 1.75 5.91 -6.66
C ILE A 28 2.84 6.97 -6.56
N LEU A 29 4.05 6.69 -7.03
CA LEU A 29 5.13 7.67 -6.98
C LEU A 29 4.82 8.92 -7.80
N ARG A 30 4.14 8.80 -8.94
CA ARG A 30 3.71 9.97 -9.73
C ARG A 30 2.65 10.79 -9.02
N GLU A 31 1.66 10.15 -8.40
CA GLU A 31 0.59 10.86 -7.69
C GLU A 31 1.02 11.41 -6.32
N THR A 32 2.17 10.99 -5.80
CA THR A 32 2.73 11.43 -4.51
C THR A 32 4.01 12.26 -4.67
N ASP A 33 4.32 12.72 -5.89
CA ASP A 33 5.54 13.49 -6.20
C ASP A 33 6.84 12.82 -5.70
N GLY A 34 6.88 11.49 -5.77
CA GLY A 34 8.00 10.66 -5.32
C GLY A 34 8.09 10.46 -3.81
N ARG A 35 7.16 11.03 -3.01
CA ARG A 35 7.15 10.88 -1.56
C ARG A 35 6.78 9.47 -1.11
N GLY A 36 5.88 8.81 -1.84
CA GLY A 36 5.26 7.56 -1.41
C GLY A 36 4.06 7.77 -0.49
N VAL A 37 3.61 6.69 0.15
CA VAL A 37 2.42 6.67 1.02
C VAL A 37 2.78 6.48 2.50
N ASP A 38 1.99 7.08 3.38
CA ASP A 38 2.20 6.99 4.83
C ASP A 38 1.76 5.65 5.42
N LEU A 39 0.79 5.00 4.79
CA LEU A 39 0.30 3.71 5.23
C LEU A 39 0.01 2.81 4.04
N VAL A 40 0.49 1.58 4.14
CA VAL A 40 0.18 0.51 3.20
C VAL A 40 -0.61 -0.55 3.93
N LEU A 41 -1.73 -0.96 3.33
CA LEU A 41 -2.43 -2.18 3.65
C LEU A 41 -2.17 -3.20 2.54
N ASN A 42 -1.28 -4.16 2.78
CA ASN A 42 -0.86 -5.14 1.77
C ASN A 42 -1.52 -6.49 1.99
N SER A 43 -1.86 -7.15 0.90
CA SER A 43 -2.27 -8.57 0.87
C SER A 43 -1.63 -9.33 -0.29
N LEU A 44 -0.61 -8.73 -0.92
CA LEU A 44 0.08 -9.23 -2.11
C LEU A 44 1.40 -9.90 -1.71
N ALA A 45 1.79 -10.96 -2.41
CA ALA A 45 3.01 -11.71 -2.13
C ALA A 45 4.06 -11.57 -3.25
N GLY A 46 5.28 -12.04 -2.99
CA GLY A 46 6.36 -12.10 -3.97
C GLY A 46 6.85 -10.74 -4.44
N GLU A 47 7.09 -10.58 -5.75
CA GLU A 47 7.59 -9.32 -6.35
C GLU A 47 6.71 -8.09 -6.05
N MET A 48 5.40 -8.30 -5.93
CA MET A 48 4.47 -7.22 -5.60
C MET A 48 4.67 -6.73 -4.17
N LEU A 49 5.02 -7.59 -3.21
CA LEU A 49 5.33 -7.19 -1.84
C LEU A 49 6.52 -6.21 -1.83
N PHE A 50 7.59 -6.53 -2.55
CA PHE A 50 8.75 -5.65 -2.65
C PHE A 50 8.40 -4.31 -3.31
N ALA A 51 7.57 -4.32 -4.35
CA ALA A 51 7.07 -3.09 -4.98
C ALA A 51 6.23 -2.25 -4.01
N THR A 52 5.39 -2.88 -3.20
CA THR A 52 4.59 -2.18 -2.19
C THR A 52 5.47 -1.53 -1.11
N VAL A 53 6.52 -2.22 -0.64
CA VAL A 53 7.48 -1.65 0.33
C VAL A 53 8.20 -0.43 -0.23
N ARG A 54 8.57 -0.43 -1.52
CA ARG A 54 9.19 0.72 -2.19
C ARG A 54 8.27 1.93 -2.31
N CYS A 55 6.95 1.73 -2.24
CA CYS A 55 5.98 2.82 -2.24
C CYS A 55 5.85 3.52 -0.88
N LEU A 56 6.46 2.99 0.19
CA LEU A 56 6.31 3.53 1.53
C LEU A 56 7.14 4.81 1.70
N ALA A 57 6.51 5.87 2.20
CA ALA A 57 7.20 7.09 2.55
C ALA A 57 8.14 6.89 3.74
N LYS A 58 9.06 7.85 3.94
CA LYS A 58 9.88 7.88 5.16
C LYS A 58 8.96 7.91 6.39
N ALA A 59 9.17 6.97 7.30
CA ALA A 59 8.34 6.73 8.48
C ALA A 59 6.88 6.31 8.21
N GLY A 60 6.62 5.74 7.03
CA GLY A 60 5.35 5.09 6.77
C GLY A 60 5.18 3.79 7.55
N ARG A 61 3.93 3.31 7.61
CA ARG A 61 3.52 2.09 8.31
C ARG A 61 3.11 1.04 7.30
N PHE A 62 3.60 -0.17 7.48
CA PHE A 62 3.25 -1.30 6.64
C PHE A 62 2.40 -2.28 7.44
N LEU A 63 1.17 -2.52 6.96
CA LEU A 63 0.22 -3.45 7.56
C LEU A 63 -0.06 -4.59 6.59
N GLU A 64 0.40 -5.79 6.92
CA GLU A 64 0.13 -7.00 6.17
C GLU A 64 -1.20 -7.63 6.65
N VAL A 65 -2.16 -7.75 5.73
CA VAL A 65 -3.43 -8.45 5.94
C VAL A 65 -3.55 -9.55 4.88
N GLY A 66 -2.65 -10.52 5.00
CA GLY A 66 -2.74 -11.80 4.31
C GLY A 66 -2.84 -12.93 5.33
N LYS A 67 -3.60 -13.98 5.00
CA LYS A 67 -3.30 -15.33 5.53
C LYS A 67 -2.03 -15.80 4.81
N LEU A 68 -0.89 -15.15 5.05
CA LEU A 68 0.38 -15.70 4.60
C LEU A 68 0.68 -16.84 5.57
N ASP A 69 0.31 -18.02 5.09
CA ASP A 69 0.69 -19.32 5.56
C ASP A 69 2.15 -19.27 6.05
N LEU A 70 2.37 -19.60 7.33
CA LEU A 70 3.69 -19.72 7.98
C LEU A 70 4.54 -20.84 7.34
N SER A 71 4.10 -21.40 6.21
CA SER A 71 4.61 -22.60 5.55
C SER A 71 5.71 -22.28 4.53
N ASP A 72 5.66 -21.12 3.87
CA ASP A 72 6.72 -20.68 2.97
C ASP A 72 7.60 -19.67 3.68
N ASN A 73 8.80 -20.15 4.01
CA ASN A 73 9.96 -19.54 4.66
C ASN A 73 10.47 -18.27 3.93
N SER A 74 9.58 -17.33 3.55
CA SER A 74 9.97 -16.01 3.11
C SER A 74 10.54 -15.27 4.33
N PRO A 75 11.68 -14.59 4.21
CA PRO A 75 12.31 -13.88 5.34
C PRO A 75 11.50 -12.67 5.85
N LEU A 76 10.23 -12.54 5.46
CA LEU A 76 9.30 -11.50 5.89
C LEU A 76 8.09 -12.10 6.65
N GLY A 77 8.31 -13.19 7.37
CA GLY A 77 7.36 -13.76 8.32
C GLY A 77 7.18 -12.87 9.55
N MET A 78 6.07 -12.13 9.58
CA MET A 78 5.52 -11.33 10.70
C MET A 78 6.41 -10.20 11.24
N SER A 79 6.07 -8.95 10.87
CA SER A 79 6.07 -7.89 11.88
C SER A 79 5.25 -6.68 11.45
N TYR A 80 4.44 -6.22 12.38
CA TYR A 80 3.82 -4.90 12.39
C TYR A 80 4.98 -3.87 12.36
N LEU A 81 5.40 -3.42 11.17
CA LEU A 81 6.47 -2.43 11.05
C LEU A 81 5.91 -1.06 11.44
N LEU A 82 5.88 -0.82 12.76
CA LEU A 82 5.71 0.50 13.34
C LEU A 82 7.05 1.23 13.27
N PHE A 83 7.24 2.02 12.20
CA PHE A 83 8.16 3.14 12.29
C PHE A 83 7.44 4.28 13.01
N GLU A 84 7.80 4.54 14.26
CA GLU A 84 7.42 5.77 14.93
C GLU A 84 8.35 6.90 14.46
N SER A 85 7.80 7.85 13.69
CA SER A 85 8.27 9.23 13.78
C SER A 85 7.07 10.12 14.10
N GLU A 86 7.28 11.04 15.03
CA GLU A 86 6.29 11.88 15.71
C GLU A 86 5.14 12.37 14.82
N LEU A 87 3.92 12.12 15.30
CA LEU A 87 2.66 12.52 14.68
C LEU A 87 2.53 14.05 14.69
N SER A 88 2.54 14.67 13.51
CA SER A 88 1.80 15.90 13.26
C SER A 88 0.63 15.55 12.35
N SER A 89 -0.57 15.55 12.93
CA SER A 89 -1.85 15.39 12.23
C SER A 89 -1.91 16.30 11.01
N ASN A 90 -2.13 15.74 9.82
CA ASN A 90 -3.02 16.23 8.75
C ASN A 90 -2.91 15.31 7.52
N ASP A 91 -4.08 14.82 7.07
CA ASP A 91 -4.39 14.17 5.79
C ASP A 91 -3.64 12.88 5.38
N CYS A 92 -4.25 11.73 5.69
CA CYS A 92 -3.81 10.40 5.28
C CYS A 92 -4.68 9.88 4.11
N PRO A 93 -4.17 9.79 2.87
CA PRO A 93 -4.89 9.16 1.77
C PRO A 93 -4.77 7.63 1.87
N ILE A 94 -5.83 6.97 2.33
CA ILE A 94 -5.89 5.51 2.43
C ILE A 94 -6.10 4.91 1.03
N PHE A 95 -5.12 4.15 0.54
CA PHE A 95 -5.26 3.33 -0.67
C PHE A 95 -5.62 1.88 -0.29
N PHE A 96 -6.76 1.40 -0.79
CA PHE A 96 -7.19 0.01 -0.66
C PHE A 96 -6.87 -0.76 -1.94
N SER A 97 -6.06 -1.83 -1.83
CA SER A 97 -5.99 -2.89 -2.84
C SER A 97 -6.91 -4.04 -2.39
N SER A 98 -7.84 -4.45 -3.23
CA SER A 98 -8.69 -5.63 -3.03
C SER A 98 -8.72 -6.43 -4.32
N ASN A 99 -8.70 -7.76 -4.19
CA ASN A 99 -8.81 -8.76 -5.27
C ASN A 99 -9.92 -8.47 -6.28
#